data_AF-A0A519VTN3-F1
#
_entry.id   AF-A0A519VTN3-F1
#
_cell.length_a   1.000
_cell.length_b   1.000
_cell.length_c   1.000
_cell.angle_alpha   90.00
_cell.angle_beta   90.00
_cell.angle_gamma   90.00
#
_symmetry.space_group_name_H-M   'P 1'
#
loop_
_entity.id
_entity.type
_entity.pdbx_description
1 polymer ?
#
loop_
_entity_poly.entity_id
_entity_poly.type
_entity_poly.pdbx_seq_one_letter_code
_entity_poly.pdbx_strand_id
1 'polypeptide(L)'
;MLLNAQRQPFAADAQWLSADASVYHPPARLVQGRPDWLFGEGRQPVAVGARVKIPFPCQVLAYAAGEPATAVPVDVIELAGAADATALALAPGRYRVVVRSRGGQGQEFELRH
;
A
#
# COMPACT_ATOMS: atom_id res chain seq x y z
N MET A 1 18.73 14.53 16.47
CA MET A 1 19.63 14.83 15.33
C MET A 1 20.02 13.50 14.70
N LEU A 2 19.73 13.28 13.41
CA LEU A 2 20.14 12.07 12.71
C LEU A 2 21.66 12.12 12.52
N LEU A 3 22.37 11.05 12.89
CA LEU A 3 23.84 10.99 12.81
C LEU A 3 24.26 9.92 11.80
N ASN A 4 25.35 10.17 11.07
CA ASN A 4 26.01 9.15 10.27
C ASN A 4 26.73 8.12 11.18
N ALA A 5 27.31 7.08 10.58
CA ALA A 5 28.05 6.04 11.31
C ALA A 5 29.23 6.60 12.15
N GLN A 6 29.71 7.80 11.80
CA GLN A 6 30.79 8.53 12.46
C GLN A 6 30.28 9.51 13.54
N ARG A 7 28.99 9.45 13.92
CA ARG A 7 28.33 10.33 14.89
C ARG A 7 28.32 11.82 14.50
N GLN A 8 28.49 12.14 13.23
CA GLN A 8 28.35 13.50 12.72
C GLN A 8 26.92 13.73 12.24
N PRO A 9 26.41 14.98 12.23
CA PRO A 9 25.12 15.29 11.63
C PRO A 9 25.04 14.72 10.20
N PHE A 10 23.98 13.98 9.91
CA PHE A 10 23.72 13.49 8.57
C PHE A 10 23.38 14.67 7.65
N ALA A 11 24.26 14.96 6.69
CA ALA A 11 24.03 15.96 5.64
C ALA A 11 23.53 15.23 4.38
N ALA A 12 22.28 15.49 4.01
CA ALA A 12 21.58 14.83 2.91
C ALA A 12 21.92 15.46 1.54
N ASP A 13 23.21 15.58 1.23
CA ASP A 13 23.80 15.59 -0.13
C ASP A 13 24.75 16.76 -0.46
N ALA A 14 25.42 16.58 -1.61
CA ALA A 14 26.54 17.32 -2.17
C ALA A 14 26.37 18.84 -2.21
N GLN A 15 27.51 19.54 -2.18
CA GLN A 15 27.66 21.01 -2.07
C GLN A 15 26.84 21.89 -3.05
N TRP A 16 26.09 21.31 -3.99
CA TRP A 16 25.36 22.00 -5.06
C TRP A 16 23.83 21.83 -5.02
N LEU A 17 23.26 21.10 -4.05
CA LEU A 17 21.79 21.02 -3.84
C LEU A 17 21.34 21.99 -2.74
N SER A 18 20.43 22.93 -3.05
CA SER A 18 19.70 23.70 -2.04
C SER A 18 18.28 23.16 -1.89
N ALA A 19 17.88 22.78 -0.68
CA ALA A 19 16.54 22.31 -0.34
C ALA A 19 16.11 22.86 1.03
N ASP A 20 14.81 23.10 1.21
CA ASP A 20 14.24 23.57 2.48
C ASP A 20 14.19 22.46 3.56
N ALA A 21 14.10 21.20 3.14
CA ALA A 21 14.14 20.03 4.01
C ALA A 21 14.64 18.78 3.26
N SER A 22 15.26 17.88 4.01
CA SER A 22 15.66 16.55 3.53
C SER A 22 14.96 15.47 4.37
N VAL A 23 14.31 14.52 3.72
CA VAL A 23 13.55 13.45 4.39
C VAL A 23 14.28 12.12 4.23
N TYR A 24 14.71 11.55 5.34
CA TYR A 24 15.29 10.21 5.38
C TYR A 24 14.24 9.20 5.83
N HIS A 25 13.98 8.21 4.99
CA HIS A 25 13.07 7.11 5.30
C HIS A 25 13.91 5.95 5.85
N PRO A 26 13.55 5.36 7.00
CA PRO A 26 14.22 4.16 7.49
C PRO A 26 14.20 3.05 6.41
N PRO A 27 15.22 2.19 6.34
CA PRO A 27 15.18 1.01 5.49
C PRO A 27 13.92 0.19 5.80
N ALA A 28 13.03 0.08 4.82
CA ALA A 28 11.82 -0.71 4.97
C ALA A 28 12.11 -2.16 4.58
N ARG A 29 11.72 -3.10 5.43
CA ARG A 29 11.66 -4.51 5.02
C ARG A 29 10.34 -4.70 4.28
N LEU A 30 10.39 -5.37 3.13
CA LEU A 30 9.18 -5.70 2.39
C LEU A 30 8.53 -6.96 2.97
N VAL A 31 7.24 -6.87 3.27
CA VAL A 31 6.35 -7.96 3.63
C VAL A 31 5.20 -7.93 2.62
N GLN A 32 4.98 -9.03 1.88
CA GLN A 32 3.93 -9.11 0.85
C GLN A 32 3.96 -7.91 -0.12
N GLY A 33 5.15 -7.61 -0.67
CA GLY A 33 5.36 -6.53 -1.64
C GLY A 33 5.31 -5.11 -1.07
N ARG A 34 5.09 -4.93 0.24
CA ARG A 34 4.89 -3.61 0.86
C ARG A 34 5.76 -3.38 2.08
N PRO A 35 6.10 -2.12 2.41
CA PRO A 35 6.85 -1.81 3.62
C PRO A 35 6.17 -2.37 4.88
N ASP A 36 6.96 -3.01 5.75
CA ASP A 36 6.46 -3.69 6.94
C ASP A 36 5.79 -2.77 7.97
N TRP A 37 6.20 -1.51 8.05
CA TRP A 37 5.57 -0.49 8.90
C TRP A 37 4.09 -0.24 8.57
N LEU A 38 3.63 -0.61 7.38
CA LEU A 38 2.23 -0.49 6.99
C LEU A 38 1.32 -1.47 7.73
N PHE A 39 1.87 -2.61 8.17
CA PHE A 39 1.17 -3.65 8.92
C PHE A 39 1.29 -3.47 10.45
N GLY A 40 1.58 -2.23 10.88
CA GLY A 40 1.51 -1.83 12.27
C GLY A 40 0.09 -1.46 12.72
N GLU A 41 -0.08 -1.25 14.02
CA GLU A 41 -1.30 -0.68 14.61
C GLU A 41 -2.59 -1.45 14.27
N GLY A 42 -2.53 -2.78 14.30
CA GLY A 42 -3.69 -3.65 14.11
C GLY A 42 -4.05 -3.94 12.66
N ARG A 43 -3.25 -3.49 11.68
CA ARG A 43 -3.41 -3.87 10.27
C ARG A 43 -2.62 -5.14 9.95
N GLN A 44 -3.15 -6.01 9.10
CA GLN A 44 -2.44 -7.21 8.63
C GLN A 44 -2.47 -7.30 7.10
N PRO A 45 -1.51 -8.04 6.50
CA PRO A 45 -1.53 -8.29 5.06
C PRO A 45 -2.69 -9.20 4.67
N VAL A 46 -3.55 -8.72 3.77
CA VAL A 46 -4.68 -9.47 3.22
C VAL A 46 -4.51 -9.68 1.72
N ALA A 47 -4.24 -10.91 1.33
CA ALA A 47 -4.09 -11.30 -0.07
C ALA A 47 -5.46 -11.43 -0.76
N VAL A 48 -5.57 -10.82 -1.95
CA VAL A 48 -6.85 -10.77 -2.70
C VAL A 48 -6.72 -11.26 -4.14
N GLY A 49 -5.52 -11.55 -4.63
CA GLY A 49 -5.27 -11.94 -6.04
C GLY A 49 -6.11 -13.13 -6.51
N ALA A 50 -6.30 -14.16 -5.67
CA ALA A 50 -7.12 -15.33 -6.03
C ALA A 50 -8.62 -15.00 -6.25
N ARG A 51 -9.11 -13.89 -5.68
CA ARG A 51 -10.49 -13.41 -5.85
C ARG A 51 -10.66 -12.56 -7.10
N VAL A 52 -9.59 -12.03 -7.68
CA VAL A 52 -9.65 -11.23 -8.91
C VAL A 52 -9.93 -12.14 -10.11
N LYS A 53 -10.99 -11.81 -10.86
CA LYS A 53 -11.47 -12.54 -12.05
C LYS A 53 -11.49 -11.67 -13.30
N ILE A 54 -11.04 -10.42 -13.20
CA ILE A 54 -10.85 -9.51 -14.34
C ILE A 54 -9.36 -9.48 -14.75
N PRO A 55 -9.04 -8.98 -15.97
CA PRO A 55 -7.67 -8.92 -16.47
C PRO A 55 -6.74 -8.10 -15.59
N PHE A 56 -5.49 -8.55 -15.54
CA PHE A 56 -4.36 -7.83 -14.98
C PHE A 56 -3.66 -7.00 -16.07
N PRO A 57 -2.89 -5.95 -15.71
CA PRO A 57 -2.78 -5.39 -14.36
C PRO A 57 -4.09 -4.74 -13.92
N CYS A 58 -4.35 -4.77 -12.62
CA CYS A 58 -5.55 -4.18 -12.05
C CYS A 58 -5.24 -3.42 -10.74
N GLN A 59 -5.99 -2.36 -10.51
CA GLN A 59 -6.01 -1.63 -9.25
C GLN A 59 -7.08 -2.23 -8.34
N VAL A 60 -6.73 -2.47 -7.07
CA VAL A 60 -7.64 -2.94 -6.03
C VAL A 60 -7.79 -1.84 -4.98
N LEU A 61 -9.03 -1.48 -4.67
CA LEU A 61 -9.39 -0.46 -3.70
C LEU A 61 -10.25 -1.08 -2.61
N ALA A 62 -9.87 -0.93 -1.34
CA ALA A 62 -10.65 -1.39 -0.20
C ALA A 62 -11.36 -0.21 0.47
N TYR A 63 -12.67 -0.34 0.69
CA TYR A 63 -13.49 0.64 1.42
C TYR A 63 -14.07 -0.02 2.67
N ALA A 64 -14.19 0.70 3.77
CA ALA A 64 -14.86 0.13 4.94
C ALA A 64 -16.35 -0.09 4.61
N ALA A 65 -16.92 -1.20 5.07
CA ALA A 65 -18.32 -1.52 4.78
C ALA A 65 -19.25 -0.44 5.36
N GLY A 66 -20.21 0.02 4.53
CA GLY A 66 -21.16 1.07 4.90
C GLY A 66 -20.71 2.49 4.51
N GLU A 67 -19.47 2.68 4.06
CA GLU A 67 -19.03 3.96 3.50
C GLU A 67 -19.66 4.25 2.12
N PRO A 68 -19.91 5.52 1.78
CA PRO A 68 -20.46 5.89 0.48
C PRO A 68 -19.50 5.57 -0.67
N ALA A 69 -20.03 5.49 -1.89
CA ALA A 69 -19.21 5.25 -3.09
C ALA A 69 -18.15 6.33 -3.37
N THR A 70 -18.32 7.52 -2.79
CA THR A 70 -17.41 8.66 -2.87
C THR A 70 -16.35 8.68 -1.77
N ALA A 71 -16.36 7.71 -0.85
CA ALA A 71 -15.37 7.62 0.22
C ALA A 71 -13.95 7.43 -0.33
N VAL A 72 -12.96 7.80 0.47
CA VAL A 72 -11.56 7.49 0.19
C VAL A 72 -11.30 6.03 0.58
N PRO A 73 -10.67 5.22 -0.27
CA PRO A 73 -10.33 3.84 0.10
C PRO A 73 -9.36 3.84 1.28
N VAL A 74 -9.55 2.89 2.20
CA VAL A 74 -8.66 2.72 3.37
C VAL A 74 -7.28 2.18 2.96
N ASP A 75 -7.21 1.48 1.83
CA ASP A 75 -5.96 1.05 1.20
C ASP A 75 -6.16 0.78 -0.30
N VAL A 76 -5.09 0.94 -1.06
CA VAL A 76 -5.05 0.74 -2.51
C VAL A 76 -3.78 -0.01 -2.88
N ILE A 77 -3.91 -1.02 -3.74
CA ILE A 77 -2.78 -1.74 -4.31
C ILE A 77 -2.97 -1.93 -5.81
N GLU A 78 -1.88 -2.24 -6.51
CA GLU A 78 -1.90 -2.71 -7.88
C GLU A 78 -1.38 -4.15 -7.92
N LEU A 79 -2.01 -4.98 -8.74
CA LEU A 79 -1.59 -6.35 -8.98
C LEU A 79 -1.18 -6.47 -10.45
N ALA A 80 0.06 -6.91 -10.70
CA ALA A 80 0.56 -7.17 -12.04
C ALA A 80 0.03 -8.49 -12.63
N GLY A 81 -0.39 -9.43 -11.76
CA GLY A 81 -0.88 -10.74 -12.13
C GLY A 81 -1.47 -11.49 -10.94
N ALA A 82 -2.08 -12.65 -11.18
CA ALA A 82 -2.69 -13.46 -10.12
C ALA A 82 -1.69 -13.99 -9.08
N ALA A 83 -0.41 -14.11 -9.46
CA ALA A 83 0.68 -14.53 -8.58
C ALA A 83 1.38 -13.36 -7.88
N ASP A 84 0.96 -12.11 -8.12
CA ASP A 84 1.47 -10.95 -7.42
C ASP A 84 1.09 -11.05 -5.93
N ALA A 85 2.11 -11.01 -5.07
CA ALA A 85 1.97 -11.17 -3.63
C ALA A 85 1.58 -9.87 -2.91
N THR A 86 1.46 -8.75 -3.63
CA THR A 86 1.10 -7.46 -3.04
C THR A 86 -0.24 -7.57 -2.29
N ALA A 87 -0.23 -7.27 -0.99
CA ALA A 87 -1.37 -7.42 -0.12
C ALA A 87 -1.94 -6.07 0.34
N LEU A 88 -3.25 -6.04 0.61
CA LEU A 88 -3.88 -4.92 1.30
C LEU A 88 -3.44 -4.91 2.77
N ALA A 89 -3.32 -3.74 3.39
CA ALA A 89 -3.09 -3.57 4.82
C ALA A 89 -4.38 -3.16 5.52
N LEU A 90 -5.14 -4.15 6.02
CA LEU A 90 -6.46 -3.93 6.59
C LEU A 90 -6.46 -4.24 8.09
N ALA A 91 -7.23 -3.48 8.86
CA ALA A 91 -7.58 -3.86 10.22
C ALA A 91 -8.71 -4.93 10.21
N PRO A 92 -9.00 -5.61 11.33
CA PRO A 92 -10.17 -6.47 11.41
C PRO A 92 -11.46 -5.69 11.11
N GLY A 93 -12.31 -6.24 10.24
CA GLY A 93 -13.47 -5.52 9.76
C GLY A 93 -14.16 -6.14 8.55
N ARG A 94 -15.15 -5.41 8.03
CA ARG A 94 -15.84 -5.74 6.78
C ARG A 94 -15.52 -4.66 5.75
N TYR A 95 -15.31 -5.09 4.52
CA TYR A 95 -14.83 -4.24 3.45
C TYR A 95 -15.58 -4.52 2.16
N ARG A 96 -15.84 -3.45 1.41
CA ARG A 96 -16.23 -3.49 0.00
C ARG A 96 -14.96 -3.31 -0.83
N VAL A 97 -14.60 -4.31 -1.61
CA VAL A 97 -13.38 -4.28 -2.43
C VAL A 97 -13.77 -4.10 -3.89
N VAL A 98 -13.26 -3.03 -4.50
CA VAL A 98 -13.45 -2.70 -5.91
C VAL A 98 -12.16 -2.97 -6.66
N VAL A 99 -12.24 -3.70 -7.76
CA VAL A 99 -11.12 -3.99 -8.66
C VAL A 99 -11.39 -3.36 -10.01
N ARG A 100 -10.40 -2.67 -10.56
CA ARG A 100 -10.48 -2.00 -11.87
C ARG A 100 -9.30 -2.43 -12.73
N SER A 101 -9.57 -2.96 -13.92
CA SER A 101 -8.51 -3.22 -14.90
C SER A 101 -8.24 -2.00 -15.76
N ARG A 102 -7.06 -1.95 -16.40
CA ARG A 102 -6.72 -0.91 -17.37
C ARG A 102 -7.72 -0.81 -18.52
N GLY A 103 -8.37 -1.91 -18.89
CA GLY A 103 -9.37 -1.98 -19.96
C GLY A 103 -10.76 -1.48 -19.56
N GLY A 104 -10.92 -0.92 -18.35
CA GLY A 104 -12.19 -0.38 -17.85
C GLY A 104 -13.14 -1.44 -17.27
N GLN A 105 -12.71 -2.70 -17.15
CA GLN A 105 -13.52 -3.72 -16.50
C GLN A 105 -13.48 -3.53 -14.99
N GLY A 106 -14.65 -3.68 -14.36
CA GLY A 106 -14.82 -3.58 -12.92
C GLY A 106 -15.27 -4.91 -12.32
N GLN A 107 -14.79 -5.18 -11.11
CA GLN A 107 -15.29 -6.25 -10.25
C GLN A 107 -15.47 -5.69 -8.84
N GLU A 108 -16.51 -6.11 -8.14
CA GLU A 108 -16.69 -5.81 -6.72
C GLU A 108 -16.94 -7.10 -5.93
N PHE A 109 -16.41 -7.17 -4.71
CA PHE A 109 -16.73 -8.25 -3.77
C PHE A 109 -16.59 -7.80 -2.32
N GLU A 110 -17.27 -8.52 -1.42
CA GLU A 110 -17.12 -8.33 0.01
C GLU A 110 -15.94 -9.13 0.58
N LEU A 111 -15.29 -8.52 1.57
CA LEU A 111 -14.17 -9.10 2.29
C LEU A 111 -14.38 -8.90 3.79
N ARG A 112 -14.26 -9.98 4.55
CA ARG A 112 -14.18 -9.93 6.02
C ARG A 112 -12.75 -10.31 6.41
N HIS A 113 -12.12 -9.45 7.20
CA HIS A 113 -10.80 -9.65 7.76
C HIS A 113 -10.89 -9.73 9.29
#